data_AF-A0A8G0P9Y1-F1
#
_entry.id   AF-A0A8G0P9Y1-F1
#
_cell.length_a   1.000
_cell.length_b   1.000
_cell.length_c   1.000
_cell.angle_alpha   90.00
_cell.angle_beta   90.00
_cell.angle_gamma   90.00
#
_symmetry.space_group_name_H-M   'P 1'
#
loop_
_entity.id
_entity.type
_entity.pdbx_description
1 polymer ?
#
loop_
_entity_poly.entity_id
_entity_poly.type
_entity_poly.pdbx_seq_one_letter_code
_entity_poly.pdbx_strand_id
1 'polypeptide(L)'
;MMKRRASANDAGNSHLPAKKIRSGINHGAATPMKWQDSPQGLSADWVFSNNSNVNICNDRRWFTEFTPFKSVTSSGAVEGVGTVNLPVKRDPDMRGPQAHHVLRLTNVLYTPSSDFNILGQPLFELAPQLTLRSTPKSRGTLDGEDGNPIAFFSPNAPLYCLRLSGPPIGPRLAPTKFEPGQLYFVGTSWPDSERARWNRRGQPDEAAKTKPRQPVGRQPVGQQPYTAEEKAWLKKHYQGEFKFLMSYGLSIYDEEDREEGRAIMRALVSPGEDDDEEEEDKEKEEEEEDKDDNFNHPSDYLFDNKERAWVKNHYQNCAAFMTLNGLRWWNDDELADAKRLIKSSIRDDE
;
A
#
# COMPACT_ATOMS: atom_id res chain seq x y z
N MET A 1 62.77 -56.17 -57.85
CA MET A 1 62.23 -57.39 -58.47
C MET A 1 61.12 -57.91 -57.56
N MET A 2 59.87 -57.97 -58.04
CA MET A 2 58.69 -58.63 -57.42
C MET A 2 58.23 -58.10 -56.04
N LYS A 3 56.96 -58.06 -55.64
CA LYS A 3 55.61 -58.35 -56.17
C LYS A 3 54.67 -57.67 -55.15
N ARG A 4 53.65 -56.91 -55.57
CA ARG A 4 52.22 -57.33 -55.66
C ARG A 4 51.72 -57.91 -54.33
N ARG A 5 50.63 -57.44 -53.72
CA ARG A 5 49.22 -57.32 -54.15
C ARG A 5 48.44 -57.12 -52.81
N ALA A 6 47.20 -56.70 -52.65
CA ALA A 6 46.01 -56.42 -53.45
C ALA A 6 45.03 -55.78 -52.41
N SER A 7 44.28 -54.72 -52.76
CA SER A 7 42.87 -54.80 -53.22
C SER A 7 41.90 -55.05 -52.05
N ALA A 8 40.74 -54.42 -51.93
CA ALA A 8 40.01 -53.46 -52.75
C ALA A 8 38.71 -53.09 -52.02
N ASN A 9 38.16 -51.94 -52.41
CA ASN A 9 36.73 -51.62 -52.54
C ASN A 9 35.91 -51.53 -51.22
N ASP A 10 34.89 -50.70 -51.10
CA ASP A 10 34.11 -50.05 -52.16
C ASP A 10 33.47 -48.74 -51.68
N ALA A 11 33.08 -47.99 -52.70
CA ALA A 11 32.35 -46.76 -52.82
C ALA A 11 31.26 -46.44 -51.79
N GLY A 12 31.01 -45.13 -51.66
CA GLY A 12 29.67 -44.67 -52.04
C GLY A 12 29.02 -43.64 -51.13
N ASN A 13 29.16 -42.39 -51.56
CA ASN A 13 28.06 -41.42 -51.68
C ASN A 13 27.58 -40.65 -50.44
N SER A 14 27.94 -39.36 -50.47
CA SER A 14 27.05 -38.21 -50.31
C SER A 14 26.01 -38.21 -49.18
N HIS A 15 26.30 -37.47 -48.10
CA HIS A 15 25.35 -36.50 -47.56
C HIS A 15 26.06 -35.54 -46.61
N LEU A 16 26.04 -34.24 -46.94
CA LEU A 16 26.20 -33.18 -45.95
C LEU A 16 25.11 -33.35 -44.88
N PRO A 17 25.40 -33.05 -43.61
CA PRO A 17 24.37 -32.46 -42.79
C PRO A 17 24.82 -31.14 -42.15
N ALA A 18 24.05 -30.13 -42.53
CA ALA A 18 23.44 -29.15 -41.65
C ALA A 18 24.35 -28.43 -40.65
N LYS A 19 24.63 -27.17 -40.99
CA LYS A 19 24.79 -26.06 -40.04
C LYS A 19 23.74 -26.21 -38.93
N LYS A 20 24.14 -26.64 -37.74
CA LYS A 20 23.34 -26.48 -36.53
C LYS A 20 23.31 -24.99 -36.20
N ILE A 21 22.27 -24.33 -36.71
CA ILE A 21 21.73 -23.11 -36.14
C ILE A 21 21.32 -23.48 -34.70
N ARG A 22 22.25 -23.28 -33.75
CA ARG A 22 21.85 -23.17 -32.35
C ARG A 22 21.30 -21.77 -32.20
N SER A 23 19.98 -21.71 -32.14
CA SER A 23 19.19 -20.57 -31.71
C SER A 23 19.81 -20.00 -30.44
N GLY A 24 20.58 -18.93 -30.59
CA GLY A 24 20.75 -17.99 -29.50
C GLY A 24 19.36 -17.50 -29.18
N ILE A 25 18.85 -17.92 -28.03
CA ILE A 25 17.79 -17.20 -27.35
C ILE A 25 18.41 -15.82 -27.11
N ASN A 26 18.11 -14.88 -28.00
CA ASN A 26 18.27 -13.47 -27.72
C ASN A 26 17.40 -13.22 -26.50
N HIS A 27 17.99 -13.30 -25.30
CA HIS A 27 17.56 -12.43 -24.22
C HIS A 27 17.65 -11.05 -24.82
N GLY A 28 16.51 -10.51 -25.24
CA GLY A 28 16.43 -9.15 -25.75
C GLY A 28 17.14 -8.29 -24.72
N ALA A 29 18.31 -7.77 -25.09
CA ALA A 29 18.99 -6.80 -24.28
C ALA A 29 18.01 -5.64 -24.20
N ALA A 30 17.32 -5.53 -23.06
CA ALA A 30 16.40 -4.45 -22.81
C ALA A 30 17.21 -3.18 -23.05
N THR A 31 16.77 -2.38 -24.03
CA THR A 31 17.40 -1.10 -24.32
C THR A 31 17.57 -0.38 -22.99
N PRO A 32 18.81 0.00 -22.60
CA PRO A 32 19.05 0.58 -21.29
C PRO A 32 18.13 1.80 -21.15
N MET A 33 17.27 1.77 -20.14
CA MET A 33 16.33 2.85 -19.88
C MET A 33 17.13 4.13 -19.72
N LYS A 34 16.94 5.08 -20.64
CA LYS A 34 17.63 6.38 -20.55
C LYS A 34 16.93 7.21 -19.50
N TRP A 35 17.59 7.37 -18.37
CA TRP A 35 17.14 8.26 -17.30
C TRP A 35 17.25 9.71 -17.73
N GLN A 36 16.34 10.56 -17.23
CA GLN A 36 16.43 11.99 -17.49
C GLN A 36 17.66 12.56 -16.77
N ASP A 37 18.63 13.05 -17.53
CA ASP A 37 19.76 13.80 -16.98
C ASP A 37 19.29 15.20 -16.60
N SER A 38 19.16 15.43 -15.29
CA SER A 38 18.89 16.73 -14.69
C SER A 38 20.11 17.15 -13.86
N PRO A 39 20.63 18.38 -14.01
CA PRO A 39 21.70 18.89 -13.15
C PRO A 39 21.32 18.86 -11.66
N GLN A 40 20.05 19.12 -11.35
CA GLN A 40 19.50 19.10 -9.99
C GLN A 40 19.22 17.67 -9.49
N GLY A 41 19.29 16.66 -10.36
CA GLY A 41 18.84 15.31 -10.07
C GLY A 41 17.31 15.17 -9.93
N LEU A 42 16.86 13.94 -9.75
CA LEU A 42 15.47 13.60 -9.42
C LEU A 42 15.26 13.53 -7.92
N SER A 43 14.05 13.84 -7.46
CA SER A 43 13.66 13.68 -6.05
C SER A 43 14.01 12.28 -5.54
N ALA A 44 14.85 12.20 -4.50
CA ALA A 44 15.52 10.97 -4.08
C ALA A 44 14.74 10.16 -3.05
N ASP A 45 13.94 10.84 -2.25
CA ASP A 45 13.34 10.30 -1.04
C ASP A 45 12.08 9.51 -1.40
N TRP A 46 12.19 8.18 -1.42
CA TRP A 46 11.08 7.24 -1.59
C TRP A 46 10.87 6.47 -0.30
N VAL A 47 9.91 6.93 0.49
CA VAL A 47 9.69 6.44 1.86
C VAL A 47 8.56 5.43 1.89
N PHE A 48 8.82 4.27 2.51
CA PHE A 48 7.75 3.31 2.78
C PHE A 48 6.87 3.76 3.95
N SER A 49 5.55 3.62 3.77
CA SER A 49 4.50 4.04 4.68
C SER A 49 3.37 3.01 4.69
N ASN A 50 3.31 2.21 5.74
CA ASN A 50 2.33 1.13 5.91
C ASN A 50 0.88 1.63 6.11
N ASN A 51 0.73 2.88 6.54
CA ASN A 51 -0.54 3.59 6.70
C ASN A 51 -0.98 4.37 5.44
N SER A 52 -0.22 4.30 4.34
CA SER A 52 -0.63 4.92 3.07
C SER A 52 -1.29 3.89 2.16
N ASN A 53 -2.48 4.17 1.65
CA ASN A 53 -3.19 3.27 0.74
C ASN A 53 -2.83 3.50 -0.75
N VAL A 54 -1.86 4.38 -1.02
CA VAL A 54 -1.46 4.79 -2.38
C VAL A 54 0.02 5.19 -2.42
N ASN A 55 0.60 5.15 -3.63
CA ASN A 55 1.92 5.69 -3.89
C ASN A 55 1.84 7.18 -4.30
N ILE A 56 2.72 8.03 -3.77
CA ILE A 56 2.85 9.44 -4.17
C ILE A 56 4.23 9.70 -4.76
N CYS A 57 4.27 10.49 -5.83
CA CYS A 57 5.49 11.07 -6.38
C CYS A 57 5.37 12.59 -6.46
N ASN A 58 6.42 13.32 -6.04
CA ASN A 58 6.45 14.78 -6.08
C ASN A 58 7.21 15.38 -7.26
N ASP A 59 7.85 14.54 -8.08
CA ASP A 59 8.66 14.97 -9.22
C ASP A 59 8.17 14.33 -10.51
N ARG A 60 7.55 15.15 -11.37
CA ARG A 60 6.92 14.74 -12.63
C ARG A 60 7.86 13.96 -13.56
N ARG A 61 9.17 14.15 -13.42
CA ARG A 61 10.22 13.54 -14.24
C ARG A 61 10.42 12.04 -13.98
N TRP A 62 9.94 11.53 -12.84
CA TRP A 62 9.95 10.09 -12.54
C TRP A 62 8.97 9.28 -13.38
N PHE A 63 7.92 9.92 -13.90
CA PHE A 63 6.84 9.23 -14.60
C PHE A 63 7.26 8.83 -16.01
N THR A 64 7.16 7.54 -16.32
CA THR A 64 7.33 6.98 -17.68
C THR A 64 6.03 7.07 -18.48
N GLU A 65 4.90 6.99 -17.79
CA GLU A 65 3.56 7.18 -18.32
C GLU A 65 2.84 8.15 -17.39
N PHE A 66 2.05 9.07 -17.93
CA PHE A 66 1.37 10.07 -17.12
C PHE A 66 0.06 10.50 -17.75
N THR A 67 -1.01 10.42 -16.97
CA THR A 67 -2.28 11.06 -17.30
C THR A 67 -2.53 12.24 -16.36
N PRO A 68 -2.76 13.45 -16.89
CA PRO A 68 -3.39 14.52 -16.12
C PRO A 68 -4.74 14.08 -15.54
N PHE A 69 -4.89 14.16 -14.23
CA PHE A 69 -6.10 13.77 -13.52
C PHE A 69 -6.15 14.56 -12.22
N LYS A 70 -7.12 15.47 -12.12
CA LYS A 70 -7.30 16.30 -10.94
C LYS A 70 -8.09 15.52 -9.88
N SER A 71 -7.45 15.37 -8.73
CA SER A 71 -7.95 14.60 -7.59
C SER A 71 -7.36 15.17 -6.29
N VAL A 72 -7.66 14.53 -5.16
CA VAL A 72 -7.20 14.95 -3.84
C VAL A 72 -6.82 13.74 -3.00
N THR A 73 -5.84 13.93 -2.12
CA THR A 73 -5.53 13.02 -1.01
C THR A 73 -5.62 13.79 0.30
N SER A 74 -5.59 13.08 1.42
CA SER A 74 -5.40 13.69 2.76
C SER A 74 -4.15 14.58 2.86
N SER A 75 -3.15 14.41 1.99
CA SER A 75 -1.89 15.17 2.01
C SER A 75 -1.83 16.29 0.97
N GLY A 76 -2.82 16.44 0.09
CA GLY A 76 -2.86 17.54 -0.86
C GLY A 76 -3.52 17.24 -2.21
N ALA A 77 -3.33 18.18 -3.14
CA ALA A 77 -3.91 18.11 -4.48
C ALA A 77 -3.12 17.18 -5.40
N VAL A 78 -3.83 16.31 -6.11
CA VAL A 78 -3.27 15.40 -7.11
C VAL A 78 -3.44 16.04 -8.49
N GLU A 79 -2.35 16.06 -9.25
CA GLU A 79 -2.31 16.66 -10.58
C GLU A 79 -2.33 15.65 -11.72
N GLY A 80 -2.01 14.39 -11.42
CA GLY A 80 -2.12 13.30 -12.37
C GLY A 80 -1.77 11.96 -11.77
N VAL A 81 -1.98 10.91 -12.56
CA VAL A 81 -1.73 9.53 -12.19
C VAL A 81 -0.90 8.88 -13.27
N GLY A 82 0.05 8.01 -12.89
CA GLY A 82 0.90 7.38 -13.87
C GLY A 82 1.74 6.23 -13.35
N THR A 83 2.72 5.87 -14.15
CA THR A 83 3.65 4.76 -13.90
C THR A 83 5.04 5.31 -13.63
N VAL A 84 5.70 4.81 -12.59
CA VAL A 84 7.08 5.13 -12.23
C VAL A 84 7.91 3.85 -12.19
N ASN A 85 9.05 3.86 -12.88
CA ASN A 85 10.04 2.78 -12.80
C ASN A 85 11.18 3.22 -11.88
N LEU A 86 11.30 2.59 -10.71
CA LEU A 86 12.36 2.87 -9.74
C LEU A 86 13.52 1.89 -9.91
N PRO A 87 14.70 2.33 -10.38
CA PRO A 87 15.87 1.49 -10.37
C PRO A 87 16.42 1.41 -8.95
N VAL A 88 16.53 0.21 -8.41
CA VAL A 88 16.85 -0.05 -7.00
C VAL A 88 18.04 -1.00 -6.88
N LYS A 89 18.71 -0.96 -5.73
CA LYS A 89 19.64 -2.02 -5.36
C LYS A 89 18.89 -3.13 -4.65
N ARG A 90 19.14 -4.37 -5.05
CA ARG A 90 18.50 -5.56 -4.48
C ARG A 90 18.96 -5.84 -3.06
N ASP A 91 20.27 -5.78 -2.86
CA ASP A 91 20.92 -6.21 -1.64
C ASP A 91 22.21 -5.38 -1.42
N PRO A 92 22.57 -5.05 -0.16
CA PRO A 92 23.75 -4.25 0.14
C PRO A 92 25.09 -4.92 -0.20
N ASP A 93 25.14 -6.24 -0.29
CA ASP A 93 26.33 -7.06 -0.52
C ASP A 93 26.46 -7.56 -1.96
N MET A 94 25.37 -7.56 -2.73
CA MET A 94 25.43 -7.84 -4.17
C MET A 94 26.22 -6.77 -4.95
N ARG A 95 26.91 -7.20 -6.02
CA ARG A 95 27.71 -6.34 -6.91
C ARG A 95 27.42 -6.66 -8.38
N GLY A 96 27.75 -5.70 -9.26
CA GLY A 96 27.58 -5.85 -10.70
C GLY A 96 26.11 -5.73 -11.17
N PRO A 97 25.82 -6.04 -12.45
CA PRO A 97 24.50 -5.84 -13.04
C PRO A 97 23.35 -6.54 -12.29
N GLN A 98 23.61 -7.71 -11.72
CA GLN A 98 22.62 -8.49 -10.97
C GLN A 98 22.27 -7.89 -9.59
N ALA A 99 23.05 -6.91 -9.10
CA ALA A 99 22.75 -6.21 -7.85
C ALA A 99 21.60 -5.20 -7.96
N HIS A 100 21.05 -5.05 -9.17
CA HIS A 100 20.06 -4.03 -9.49
C HIS A 100 18.74 -4.66 -9.92
N HIS A 101 17.66 -3.96 -9.63
CA HIS A 101 16.31 -4.33 -10.08
C HIS A 101 15.50 -3.06 -10.40
N VAL A 102 14.33 -3.22 -11.00
CA VAL A 102 13.42 -2.11 -11.30
C VAL A 102 12.07 -2.42 -10.72
N LEU A 103 11.62 -1.61 -9.75
CA LEU A 103 10.26 -1.66 -9.25
C LEU A 103 9.37 -0.81 -10.17
N ARG A 104 8.41 -1.44 -10.84
CA ARG A 104 7.42 -0.76 -11.67
C ARG A 104 6.20 -0.45 -10.82
N LEU A 105 6.08 0.78 -10.36
CA LEU A 105 4.93 1.27 -9.62
C LEU A 105 3.87 1.79 -10.60
N THR A 106 2.66 1.26 -10.51
CA THR A 106 1.49 1.72 -11.27
C THR A 106 0.58 2.56 -10.37
N ASN A 107 -0.32 3.33 -11.00
CA ASN A 107 -1.28 4.19 -10.30
C ASN A 107 -0.63 5.13 -9.26
N VAL A 108 0.57 5.64 -9.56
CA VAL A 108 1.28 6.58 -8.69
C VAL A 108 0.67 7.96 -8.87
N LEU A 109 0.32 8.62 -7.76
CA LEU A 109 -0.25 9.96 -7.77
C LEU A 109 0.85 11.01 -7.84
N TYR A 110 0.73 11.95 -8.77
CA TYR A 110 1.62 13.11 -8.82
C TYR A 110 1.07 14.21 -7.92
N THR A 111 1.79 14.46 -6.83
CA THR A 111 1.45 15.46 -5.79
C THR A 111 2.66 16.38 -5.59
N PRO A 112 2.82 17.44 -6.40
CA PRO A 112 4.02 18.29 -6.37
C PRO A 112 4.22 19.04 -5.05
N SER A 113 3.15 19.25 -4.27
CA SER A 113 3.22 19.86 -2.95
C SER A 113 3.83 18.95 -1.88
N SER A 114 3.99 17.65 -2.16
CA SER A 114 4.60 16.71 -1.22
C SER A 114 6.12 16.94 -1.13
N ASP A 115 6.67 16.92 0.08
CA ASP A 115 8.12 17.10 0.28
C ASP A 115 8.92 15.92 -0.23
N PHE A 116 8.38 14.70 -0.13
CA PHE A 116 9.03 13.45 -0.55
C PHE A 116 8.04 12.53 -1.27
N ASN A 117 8.54 11.44 -1.85
CA ASN A 117 7.75 10.40 -2.47
C ASN A 117 7.37 9.35 -1.42
N ILE A 118 6.21 8.72 -1.59
CA ILE A 118 5.66 7.72 -0.65
C ILE A 118 5.40 6.42 -1.40
N LEU A 119 5.86 5.31 -0.81
CA LEU A 119 5.52 3.95 -1.17
C LEU A 119 4.49 3.44 -0.17
N GLY A 120 3.24 3.33 -0.61
CA GLY A 120 2.13 2.84 0.20
C GLY A 120 1.96 1.32 0.13
N GLN A 121 0.80 0.86 0.59
CA GLN A 121 0.38 -0.53 0.55
C GLN A 121 0.42 -1.19 -0.83
N PRO A 122 0.19 -0.52 -1.97
CA PRO A 122 0.35 -1.16 -3.28
C PRO A 122 1.76 -1.72 -3.53
N LEU A 123 2.77 -1.34 -2.72
CA LEU A 123 4.08 -1.98 -2.74
C LEU A 123 4.02 -3.50 -2.51
N PHE A 124 3.06 -3.99 -1.72
CA PHE A 124 2.91 -5.42 -1.42
C PHE A 124 2.52 -6.26 -2.64
N GLU A 125 1.99 -5.64 -3.70
CA GLU A 125 1.75 -6.32 -4.98
C GLU A 125 3.06 -6.71 -5.69
N LEU A 126 4.16 -6.01 -5.38
CA LEU A 126 5.49 -6.26 -5.95
C LEU A 126 6.39 -7.02 -4.97
N ALA A 127 6.24 -6.75 -3.69
CA ALA A 127 7.04 -7.28 -2.60
C ALA A 127 6.10 -7.81 -1.50
N PRO A 128 5.54 -9.02 -1.64
CA PRO A 128 4.60 -9.56 -0.66
C PRO A 128 5.24 -9.76 0.72
N GLN A 129 6.57 -9.84 0.77
CA GLN A 129 7.34 -10.00 1.99
C GLN A 129 8.18 -8.75 2.27
N LEU A 130 7.91 -8.13 3.40
CA LEU A 130 8.60 -6.96 3.92
C LEU A 130 9.23 -7.31 5.26
N THR A 131 10.55 -7.17 5.37
CA THR A 131 11.26 -7.34 6.64
C THR A 131 11.78 -5.98 7.10
N LEU A 132 11.34 -5.50 8.26
CA LEU A 132 11.82 -4.23 8.86
C LEU A 132 12.96 -4.43 9.88
N ARG A 133 13.60 -5.60 9.86
CA ARG A 133 14.76 -5.88 10.72
C ARG A 133 15.93 -5.02 10.26
N SER A 134 16.35 -4.11 11.13
CA SER A 134 17.53 -3.29 10.89
C SER A 134 18.83 -4.07 11.11
N THR A 135 19.79 -3.82 10.23
CA THR A 135 21.17 -4.31 10.24
C THR A 135 22.10 -3.11 10.00
N PRO A 136 23.41 -3.23 10.23
CA PRO A 136 24.35 -2.14 9.90
C PRO A 136 24.34 -1.71 8.42
N LYS A 137 23.82 -2.54 7.51
CA LYS A 137 23.83 -2.30 6.06
C LYS A 137 22.46 -1.98 5.47
N SER A 138 21.39 -2.21 6.21
CA SER A 138 20.01 -2.04 5.73
C SER A 138 19.04 -1.85 6.89
N ARG A 139 18.02 -1.00 6.72
CA ARG A 139 16.89 -0.88 7.67
C ARG A 139 15.76 -1.88 7.41
N GLY A 140 15.89 -2.71 6.38
CA GLY A 140 14.92 -3.73 6.01
C GLY A 140 14.99 -4.11 4.54
N THR A 141 14.34 -5.20 4.17
CA THR A 141 14.33 -5.76 2.82
C THR A 141 12.92 -5.90 2.27
N LEU A 142 12.82 -5.82 0.96
CA LEU A 142 11.66 -6.16 0.15
C LEU A 142 12.02 -7.41 -0.63
N ASP A 143 11.29 -8.49 -0.36
CA ASP A 143 11.52 -9.78 -0.98
C ASP A 143 10.39 -10.08 -1.97
N GLY A 144 10.76 -10.62 -3.13
CA GLY A 144 9.82 -11.02 -4.17
C GLY A 144 9.03 -12.26 -3.80
N GLU A 145 8.13 -12.68 -4.68
CA GLU A 145 7.36 -13.93 -4.51
C GLU A 145 8.25 -15.18 -4.40
N ASP A 146 9.43 -15.14 -5.05
CA ASP A 146 10.44 -16.20 -5.01
C ASP A 146 11.27 -16.20 -3.71
N GLY A 147 10.99 -15.28 -2.78
CA GLY A 147 11.73 -15.07 -1.54
C GLY A 147 13.10 -14.41 -1.74
N ASN A 148 13.46 -14.02 -2.96
CA ASN A 148 14.72 -13.33 -3.20
C ASN A 148 14.58 -11.83 -2.95
N PRO A 149 15.61 -11.16 -2.39
CA PRO A 149 15.58 -9.72 -2.17
C PRO A 149 15.52 -9.00 -3.52
N ILE A 150 14.56 -8.09 -3.65
CA ILE A 150 14.36 -7.24 -4.83
C ILE A 150 14.70 -5.78 -4.55
N ALA A 151 14.65 -5.36 -3.29
CA ALA A 151 15.17 -4.07 -2.84
C ALA A 151 15.44 -4.05 -1.33
N PHE A 152 16.07 -2.97 -0.85
CA PHE A 152 16.27 -2.75 0.59
C PHE A 152 16.19 -1.27 0.99
N PHE A 153 15.99 -1.00 2.28
CA PHE A 153 15.96 0.35 2.84
C PHE A 153 17.35 0.80 3.29
N SER A 154 17.70 2.04 2.96
CA SER A 154 19.01 2.62 3.22
C SER A 154 19.31 2.64 4.73
N PRO A 155 20.52 2.21 5.17
CA PRO A 155 20.87 2.11 6.59
C PRO A 155 20.89 3.45 7.31
N ASN A 156 21.30 4.51 6.60
CA ASN A 156 21.56 5.84 7.17
C ASN A 156 20.48 6.86 6.81
N ALA A 157 19.36 6.43 6.25
CA ALA A 157 18.25 7.33 5.96
C ALA A 157 17.42 7.57 7.23
N PRO A 158 16.86 8.77 7.43
CA PRO A 158 16.06 9.10 8.62
C PRO A 158 14.80 8.23 8.72
N LEU A 159 14.22 7.87 7.57
CA LEU A 159 13.04 7.01 7.44
C LEU A 159 13.37 5.76 6.60
N TYR A 160 12.41 4.86 6.43
CA TYR A 160 12.53 3.67 5.56
C TYR A 160 12.58 4.06 4.07
N CYS A 161 13.69 4.68 3.67
CA CYS A 161 13.91 5.17 2.31
C CYS A 161 14.53 4.07 1.45
N LEU A 162 13.92 3.79 0.31
CA LEU A 162 14.38 2.78 -0.63
C LEU A 162 15.79 3.11 -1.14
N ARG A 163 16.67 2.09 -1.22
CA ARG A 163 17.99 2.29 -1.82
C ARG A 163 17.89 2.28 -3.35
N LEU A 164 17.76 3.47 -3.92
CA LEU A 164 17.80 3.65 -5.38
C LEU A 164 19.20 3.36 -5.96
N SER A 165 19.24 2.91 -7.20
CA SER A 165 20.47 2.81 -8.00
C SER A 165 20.89 4.18 -8.50
N GLY A 166 22.19 4.47 -8.47
CA GLY A 166 22.75 5.67 -9.10
C GLY A 166 23.25 5.40 -10.53
N PRO A 167 23.80 6.42 -11.20
CA PRO A 167 24.36 6.28 -12.54
C PRO A 167 25.46 5.21 -12.60
N PRO A 168 25.58 4.45 -13.71
CA PRO A 168 24.79 4.55 -14.94
C PRO A 168 23.46 3.77 -14.91
N ILE A 169 23.18 2.99 -13.87
CA ILE A 169 22.02 2.08 -13.83
C ILE A 169 20.74 2.81 -13.47
N GLY A 170 20.82 3.82 -12.61
CA GLY A 170 19.71 4.71 -12.25
C GLY A 170 20.05 6.19 -12.47
N PRO A 171 19.09 7.08 -12.23
CA PRO A 171 19.26 8.51 -12.44
C PRO A 171 20.24 9.12 -11.43
N ARG A 172 20.73 10.33 -11.76
CA ARG A 172 21.29 11.23 -10.74
C ARG A 172 20.16 11.68 -9.82
N LEU A 173 20.38 11.58 -8.51
CA LEU A 173 19.41 11.96 -7.49
C LEU A 173 19.76 13.34 -6.91
N ALA A 174 18.73 14.10 -6.57
CA ALA A 174 18.85 15.31 -5.77
C ALA A 174 19.29 14.94 -4.33
N PRO A 175 19.83 15.90 -3.56
CA PRO A 175 19.99 15.71 -2.12
C PRO A 175 18.66 15.35 -1.44
N THR A 176 18.75 14.63 -0.32
CA THR A 176 17.58 14.36 0.51
C THR A 176 17.01 15.69 1.04
N LYS A 177 15.68 15.76 1.11
CA LYS A 177 14.96 16.88 1.72
C LYS A 177 14.73 16.69 3.22
N PHE A 178 15.12 15.54 3.77
CA PHE A 178 15.02 15.32 5.20
C PHE A 178 16.09 16.09 5.96
N GLU A 179 15.65 16.83 6.96
CA GLU A 179 16.47 17.59 7.88
C GLU A 179 16.76 16.74 9.14
N PRO A 180 18.01 16.78 9.64
CA PRO A 180 18.35 16.09 10.87
C PRO A 180 17.51 16.58 12.07
N GLY A 181 16.95 15.65 12.84
CA GLY A 181 16.22 15.96 14.08
C GLY A 181 14.77 16.41 13.88
N GLN A 182 14.27 16.49 12.65
CA GLN A 182 12.88 16.81 12.39
C GLN A 182 12.00 15.56 12.44
N LEU A 183 10.80 15.71 13.00
CA LEU A 183 9.75 14.70 12.96
C LEU A 183 8.93 14.84 11.68
N TYR A 184 8.75 13.72 10.98
CA TYR A 184 7.96 13.65 9.75
C TYR A 184 6.76 12.76 9.97
N PHE A 185 5.57 13.28 9.66
CA PHE A 185 4.38 12.46 9.54
C PHE A 185 4.32 11.91 8.12
N VAL A 186 4.45 10.58 8.01
CA VAL A 186 4.38 9.87 6.74
C VAL A 186 3.07 9.09 6.71
N GLY A 187 2.19 9.47 5.80
CA GLY A 187 0.87 8.85 5.66
C GLY A 187 0.01 9.63 4.68
N THR A 188 -0.59 8.94 3.72
CA THR A 188 -1.54 9.53 2.78
C THR A 188 -2.63 8.52 2.42
N SER A 189 -3.88 8.94 2.57
CA SER A 189 -5.03 8.27 1.98
C SER A 189 -5.46 8.94 0.67
N TRP A 190 -5.67 8.15 -0.37
CA TRP A 190 -6.50 8.49 -1.52
C TRP A 190 -7.94 8.04 -1.22
N PRO A 191 -8.97 8.89 -1.32
CA PRO A 191 -10.34 8.47 -1.07
C PRO A 191 -10.86 7.42 -2.07
N ASP A 192 -11.75 6.55 -1.62
CA ASP A 192 -12.38 5.53 -2.50
C ASP A 192 -13.18 6.15 -3.64
N SER A 193 -13.86 7.27 -3.38
CA SER A 193 -14.58 8.04 -4.39
C SER A 193 -13.66 8.49 -5.54
N GLU A 194 -12.46 8.97 -5.20
CA GLU A 194 -11.45 9.40 -6.17
C GLU A 194 -10.80 8.23 -6.91
N ARG A 195 -10.52 7.11 -6.21
CA ARG A 195 -10.08 5.86 -6.84
C ARG A 195 -11.10 5.33 -7.83
N ALA A 196 -12.38 5.33 -7.46
CA ALA A 196 -13.47 4.89 -8.31
C ALA A 196 -13.63 5.80 -9.54
N ARG A 197 -13.44 7.12 -9.38
CA ARG A 197 -13.36 8.06 -10.51
C ARG A 197 -12.22 7.70 -11.47
N TRP A 198 -11.04 7.39 -10.95
CA TRP A 198 -9.89 6.97 -11.77
C TRP A 198 -10.17 5.66 -12.51
N ASN A 199 -10.67 4.64 -11.81
CA ASN A 199 -10.93 3.32 -12.37
C ASN A 199 -12.02 3.33 -13.46
N ARG A 200 -13.05 4.18 -13.33
CA ARG A 200 -14.12 4.31 -14.34
C ARG A 200 -13.63 4.84 -15.68
N ARG A 201 -12.55 5.62 -15.71
CA ARG A 201 -11.99 6.18 -16.95
C ARG A 201 -11.50 5.09 -17.93
N GLY A 202 -11.09 3.94 -17.42
CA GLY A 202 -10.58 2.82 -18.21
C GLY A 202 -11.66 1.85 -18.73
N GLN A 203 -12.92 2.03 -18.34
CA GLN A 203 -14.01 1.19 -18.83
C GLN A 203 -14.51 1.75 -20.18
N PRO A 204 -14.57 0.95 -21.25
CA PRO A 204 -15.23 1.37 -22.47
C PRO A 204 -16.69 1.70 -22.17
N ASP A 205 -17.20 2.77 -22.79
CA ASP A 205 -18.58 3.27 -22.71
C ASP A 205 -19.62 2.24 -23.25
N GLU A 206 -19.76 1.08 -22.62
CA GLU A 206 -20.93 0.22 -22.79
C GLU A 206 -22.13 0.74 -21.96
N ALA A 207 -21.87 1.58 -20.95
CA ALA A 207 -22.89 2.27 -20.16
C ALA A 207 -23.53 3.48 -20.89
N ALA A 208 -23.02 3.88 -22.06
CA ALA A 208 -23.61 4.94 -22.88
C ALA A 208 -24.82 4.47 -23.71
N LYS A 209 -25.11 3.15 -23.77
CA LYS A 209 -26.25 2.60 -24.54
C LYS A 209 -27.49 2.26 -23.72
N THR A 210 -27.44 2.37 -22.39
CA THR A 210 -28.59 2.10 -21.52
C THR A 210 -28.65 3.09 -20.37
N LYS A 211 -28.95 4.36 -20.69
CA LYS A 211 -29.64 5.23 -19.74
C LYS A 211 -31.14 5.17 -20.04
N PRO A 212 -31.96 4.46 -19.25
CA PRO A 212 -33.37 4.81 -19.18
C PRO A 212 -33.45 6.24 -18.62
N ARG A 213 -34.21 7.11 -19.29
CA ARG A 213 -34.60 8.43 -18.77
C ARG A 213 -35.13 8.26 -17.35
N GLN A 214 -34.44 8.85 -16.37
CA GLN A 214 -35.01 8.96 -15.03
C GLN A 214 -36.15 10.00 -15.03
N PRO A 215 -37.29 9.70 -14.41
CA PRO A 215 -38.33 10.69 -14.17
C PRO A 215 -37.90 11.65 -13.06
N VAL A 216 -38.20 12.93 -13.29
CA VAL A 216 -38.01 14.04 -12.36
C VAL A 216 -38.88 13.81 -11.12
N GLY A 217 -38.30 13.83 -9.91
CA GLY A 217 -39.09 14.03 -8.67
C GLY A 217 -38.78 13.22 -7.41
N ARG A 218 -37.72 12.40 -7.32
CA ARG A 218 -37.29 11.80 -6.04
C ARG A 218 -35.90 12.30 -5.63
N GLN A 219 -35.79 12.87 -4.44
CA GLN A 219 -34.51 13.20 -3.82
C GLN A 219 -33.64 11.94 -3.70
N PRO A 220 -32.31 12.04 -3.86
CA PRO A 220 -31.38 10.93 -3.70
C PRO A 220 -31.53 10.30 -2.31
N VAL A 221 -31.56 8.97 -2.26
CA VAL A 221 -31.80 8.17 -1.05
C VAL A 221 -30.80 8.49 0.08
N GLY A 222 -29.61 9.03 -0.21
CA GLY A 222 -28.60 9.42 0.80
C GLY A 222 -28.86 10.76 1.51
N GLN A 223 -29.70 11.64 0.96
CA GLN A 223 -29.89 13.00 1.52
C GLN A 223 -30.89 13.07 2.68
N GLN A 224 -31.70 12.04 2.88
CA GLN A 224 -32.66 12.03 3.99
C GLN A 224 -31.96 11.66 5.30
N PRO A 225 -32.14 12.42 6.39
CA PRO A 225 -31.64 12.03 7.72
C PRO A 225 -32.10 10.63 8.13
N TYR A 226 -31.37 9.98 9.04
CA TYR A 226 -31.78 8.67 9.55
C TYR A 226 -33.16 8.73 10.23
N THR A 227 -34.03 7.78 9.91
CA THR A 227 -35.29 7.54 10.65
C THR A 227 -35.00 6.97 12.04
N ALA A 228 -36.00 6.94 12.92
CA ALA A 228 -35.83 6.36 14.26
C ALA A 228 -35.52 4.85 14.21
N GLU A 229 -36.14 4.13 13.28
CA GLU A 229 -35.93 2.70 13.03
C GLU A 229 -34.51 2.44 12.50
N GLU A 230 -34.05 3.27 11.57
CA GLU A 230 -32.69 3.28 11.03
C GLU A 230 -31.63 3.52 12.12
N LYS A 231 -31.88 4.47 13.03
CA LYS A 231 -30.99 4.70 14.18
C LYS A 231 -30.99 3.53 15.17
N ALA A 232 -32.14 2.90 15.39
CA ALA A 232 -32.24 1.72 16.25
C ALA A 232 -31.48 0.53 15.65
N TRP A 233 -31.58 0.32 14.34
CA TRP A 233 -30.81 -0.70 13.62
C TRP A 233 -29.31 -0.44 13.71
N LEU A 234 -28.86 0.80 13.47
CA LEU A 234 -27.45 1.19 13.63
C LEU A 234 -26.95 1.00 15.06
N LYS A 235 -27.78 1.30 16.06
CA LYS A 235 -27.43 1.06 17.47
C LYS A 235 -27.33 -0.44 17.78
N LYS A 236 -28.27 -1.25 17.27
CA LYS A 236 -28.32 -2.70 17.48
C LYS A 236 -27.13 -3.43 16.82
N HIS A 237 -26.83 -3.11 15.56
CA HIS A 237 -25.85 -3.86 14.76
C HIS A 237 -24.45 -3.26 14.78
N TYR A 238 -24.33 -1.95 14.97
CA TYR A 238 -23.06 -1.23 14.85
C TYR A 238 -22.76 -0.33 16.05
N GLN A 239 -23.57 -0.38 17.12
CA GLN A 239 -23.42 0.46 18.32
C GLN A 239 -23.44 1.97 18.02
N GLY A 240 -24.05 2.38 16.90
CA GLY A 240 -24.29 3.77 16.52
C GLY A 240 -23.68 4.19 15.18
N GLU A 241 -24.12 5.35 14.68
CA GLU A 241 -23.71 5.92 13.38
C GLU A 241 -22.20 6.09 13.27
N PHE A 242 -21.54 6.58 14.32
CA PHE A 242 -20.09 6.80 14.32
C PHE A 242 -19.31 5.52 14.01
N LYS A 243 -19.62 4.42 14.70
CA LYS A 243 -18.92 3.15 14.54
C LYS A 243 -19.27 2.48 13.21
N PHE A 244 -20.50 2.65 12.75
CA PHE A 244 -20.90 2.25 11.40
C PHE A 244 -20.10 3.00 10.33
N LEU A 245 -20.07 4.33 10.35
CA LEU A 245 -19.30 5.12 9.38
C LEU A 245 -17.80 4.76 9.43
N MET A 246 -17.26 4.63 10.64
CA MET A 246 -15.86 4.21 10.84
C MET A 246 -15.58 2.82 10.27
N SER A 247 -16.51 1.85 10.37
CA SER A 247 -16.34 0.50 9.79
C SER A 247 -16.29 0.48 8.26
N TYR A 248 -16.86 1.50 7.61
CA TYR A 248 -16.82 1.69 6.17
C TYR A 248 -15.79 2.75 5.74
N GLY A 249 -14.95 3.24 6.67
CA GLY A 249 -13.92 4.24 6.39
C GLY A 249 -14.47 5.64 6.10
N LEU A 250 -15.70 5.91 6.47
CA LEU A 250 -16.42 7.17 6.27
C LEU A 250 -16.30 8.08 7.50
N SER A 251 -16.22 9.39 7.27
CA SER A 251 -16.13 10.39 8.34
C SER A 251 -17.51 10.81 8.86
N ILE A 252 -17.68 10.89 10.18
CA ILE A 252 -18.87 11.52 10.79
C ILE A 252 -18.87 13.06 10.67
N TYR A 253 -17.74 13.65 10.30
CA TYR A 253 -17.57 15.11 10.21
C TYR A 253 -17.73 15.65 8.80
N ASP A 254 -17.86 14.77 7.79
CA ASP A 254 -18.10 15.14 6.39
C ASP A 254 -19.53 14.74 6.00
N GLU A 255 -20.34 15.71 5.57
CA GLU A 255 -21.74 15.44 5.24
C GLU A 255 -21.88 14.57 3.98
N GLU A 256 -20.92 14.61 3.05
CA GLU A 256 -20.91 13.73 1.87
C GLU A 256 -20.68 12.27 2.28
N ASP A 257 -19.73 12.03 3.20
CA ASP A 257 -19.48 10.71 3.78
C ASP A 257 -20.66 10.22 4.63
N ARG A 258 -21.36 11.13 5.33
CA ARG A 258 -22.60 10.77 6.05
C ARG A 258 -23.74 10.45 5.10
N GLU A 259 -23.86 11.15 3.97
CA GLU A 259 -24.81 10.82 2.90
C GLU A 259 -24.52 9.44 2.31
N GLU A 260 -23.26 9.13 2.06
CA GLU A 260 -22.80 7.82 1.58
C GLU A 260 -23.09 6.72 2.61
N GLY A 261 -22.80 6.96 3.88
CA GLY A 261 -23.14 6.05 4.97
C GLY A 261 -24.65 5.79 5.09
N ARG A 262 -25.48 6.80 4.88
CA ARG A 262 -26.95 6.64 4.82
C ARG A 262 -27.39 5.76 3.67
N ALA A 263 -26.77 5.90 2.50
CA ALA A 263 -27.05 5.06 1.35
C ALA A 263 -26.63 3.60 1.57
N ILE A 264 -25.45 3.37 2.18
CA ILE A 264 -24.96 2.02 2.49
C ILE A 264 -25.87 1.34 3.52
N MET A 265 -26.21 2.01 4.62
CA MET A 265 -27.08 1.41 5.63
C MET A 265 -28.46 1.05 5.06
N ARG A 266 -29.06 1.94 4.27
CA ARG A 266 -30.37 1.67 3.63
C ARG A 266 -30.31 0.53 2.63
N ALA A 267 -29.15 0.27 2.01
CA ALA A 267 -28.94 -0.90 1.18
C ALA A 267 -28.80 -2.19 2.00
N LEU A 268 -28.20 -2.11 3.19
CA LEU A 268 -28.06 -3.24 4.13
C LEU A 268 -29.38 -3.60 4.83
N VAL A 269 -30.30 -2.64 4.98
CA VAL A 269 -31.62 -2.82 5.62
C VAL A 269 -32.70 -3.35 4.65
N SER A 270 -32.35 -3.74 3.42
CA SER A 270 -33.31 -4.26 2.43
C SER A 270 -33.98 -5.57 2.91
N PRO A 271 -35.29 -5.81 2.65
CA PRO A 271 -36.07 -6.82 3.35
C PRO A 271 -35.80 -8.21 2.76
N GLY A 272 -34.98 -8.98 3.44
CA GLY A 272 -34.72 -10.37 3.10
C GLY A 272 -33.57 -10.94 3.90
N GLU A 273 -33.82 -11.17 5.19
CA GLU A 273 -33.33 -12.30 5.99
C GLU A 273 -33.78 -12.08 7.44
N ASP A 274 -34.83 -12.81 7.81
CA ASP A 274 -35.13 -13.18 9.19
C ASP A 274 -33.96 -14.03 9.71
N ASP A 275 -33.47 -13.73 10.91
CA ASP A 275 -32.97 -14.77 11.80
C ASP A 275 -33.26 -14.34 13.25
N ASP A 276 -34.12 -15.15 13.87
CA ASP A 276 -34.41 -15.24 15.30
C ASP A 276 -33.19 -15.79 16.07
N GLU A 277 -33.25 -15.70 17.41
CA GLU A 277 -32.33 -16.23 18.44
C GLU A 277 -31.27 -15.22 18.95
N GLU A 278 -31.16 -14.84 20.22
CA GLU A 278 -31.76 -15.23 21.50
C GLU A 278 -31.77 -13.98 22.42
N GLU A 279 -32.76 -13.88 23.31
CA GLU A 279 -32.77 -12.90 24.39
C GLU A 279 -31.74 -13.25 25.47
N GLU A 280 -30.93 -12.27 25.86
CA GLU A 280 -30.44 -12.17 27.24
C GLU A 280 -30.64 -10.74 27.77
N ASP A 281 -31.55 -10.63 28.73
CA ASP A 281 -31.76 -9.49 29.62
C ASP A 281 -30.44 -8.98 30.20
N LYS A 282 -30.06 -7.73 29.91
CA LYS A 282 -29.30 -6.87 30.84
C LYS A 282 -29.77 -5.43 30.78
N GLU A 283 -30.55 -5.12 31.81
CA GLU A 283 -30.74 -3.86 32.55
C GLU A 283 -30.25 -2.55 31.92
N LYS A 284 -31.20 -1.60 31.90
CA LYS A 284 -31.00 -0.18 31.65
C LYS A 284 -30.05 0.42 32.69
N GLU A 285 -28.97 1.03 32.22
CA GLU A 285 -28.37 2.17 32.91
C GLU A 285 -28.36 3.36 31.95
N GLU A 286 -29.21 4.34 32.29
CA GLU A 286 -29.08 5.72 31.85
C GLU A 286 -27.89 6.30 32.60
N GLU A 287 -26.81 6.65 31.90
CA GLU A 287 -25.77 7.52 32.45
C GLU A 287 -25.39 8.61 31.44
N GLU A 288 -25.13 9.76 32.03
CA GLU A 288 -25.30 11.09 31.48
C GLU A 288 -24.17 11.52 30.52
N GLU A 289 -24.44 12.60 29.80
CA GLU A 289 -23.44 13.38 29.08
C GLU A 289 -22.37 13.90 30.06
N ASP A 290 -21.25 13.20 30.19
CA ASP A 290 -20.02 13.82 30.70
C ASP A 290 -19.10 14.19 29.55
N LYS A 291 -19.04 15.51 29.35
CA LYS A 291 -18.00 16.21 28.61
C LYS A 291 -16.69 16.01 29.36
N ASP A 292 -15.80 15.18 28.84
CA ASP A 292 -14.37 15.36 29.09
C ASP A 292 -13.58 15.19 27.78
N ASP A 293 -13.14 16.35 27.29
CA ASP A 293 -12.30 16.53 26.11
C ASP A 293 -10.89 15.97 26.38
N ASN A 294 -10.69 14.67 26.15
CA ASN A 294 -9.37 14.15 25.81
C ASN A 294 -9.51 12.89 24.95
N PHE A 295 -9.43 13.08 23.63
CA PHE A 295 -9.49 12.02 22.62
C PHE A 295 -8.34 11.00 22.79
N ASN A 296 -8.57 9.96 23.60
CA ASN A 296 -7.74 8.76 23.63
C ASN A 296 -7.98 7.92 22.36
N HIS A 297 -6.92 7.34 21.80
CA HIS A 297 -6.98 6.52 20.58
C HIS A 297 -7.83 5.26 20.83
N PRO A 298 -8.57 4.70 19.84
CA PRO A 298 -9.41 3.50 20.06
C PRO A 298 -8.67 2.31 20.68
N SER A 299 -7.36 2.21 20.44
CA SER A 299 -6.47 1.23 21.07
C SER A 299 -6.35 1.35 22.58
N ASP A 300 -6.64 2.52 23.15
CA ASP A 300 -6.50 2.78 24.58
C ASP A 300 -7.59 2.05 25.38
N TYR A 301 -8.72 1.72 24.76
CA TYR A 301 -9.77 0.90 25.38
C TYR A 301 -9.49 -0.61 25.33
N LEU A 302 -8.44 -1.06 24.62
CA LEU A 302 -8.18 -2.48 24.37
C LEU A 302 -7.31 -3.15 25.45
N PHE A 303 -6.64 -2.36 26.28
CA PHE A 303 -5.68 -2.80 27.30
C PHE A 303 -6.16 -2.40 28.70
N ASP A 304 -5.82 -3.18 29.73
CA ASP A 304 -6.16 -2.83 31.11
C ASP A 304 -5.28 -1.67 31.66
N ASN A 305 -5.60 -1.17 32.86
CA ASN A 305 -4.87 -0.04 33.46
C ASN A 305 -3.36 -0.31 33.66
N LYS A 306 -2.96 -1.55 33.99
CA LYS A 306 -1.55 -1.91 34.22
C LYS A 306 -0.81 -2.00 32.89
N GLU A 307 -1.43 -2.63 31.90
CA GLU A 307 -0.93 -2.73 30.52
C GLU A 307 -0.74 -1.34 29.88
N ARG A 308 -1.73 -0.45 30.02
CA ARG A 308 -1.66 0.94 29.53
C ARG A 308 -0.53 1.75 30.17
N ALA A 309 -0.34 1.62 31.47
CA ALA A 309 0.70 2.37 32.18
C ALA A 309 2.10 1.99 31.69
N TRP A 310 2.33 0.67 31.49
CA TRP A 310 3.60 0.18 30.94
C TRP A 310 3.80 0.63 29.49
N VAL A 311 2.77 0.49 28.65
CA VAL A 311 2.81 0.91 27.24
C VAL A 311 3.05 2.41 27.11
N LYS A 312 2.41 3.24 27.94
CA LYS A 312 2.64 4.70 27.94
C LYS A 312 4.09 5.05 28.28
N ASN A 313 4.71 4.30 29.18
CA ASN A 313 6.09 4.56 29.61
C ASN A 313 7.14 4.17 28.54
N HIS A 314 6.84 3.16 27.71
CA HIS A 314 7.79 2.60 26.73
C HIS A 314 7.50 2.98 25.28
N TYR A 315 6.24 3.26 24.94
CA TYR A 315 5.75 3.48 23.58
C TYR A 315 4.85 4.71 23.45
N GLN A 316 4.69 5.52 24.50
CA GLN A 316 3.84 6.73 24.58
C GLN A 316 2.33 6.48 24.53
N ASN A 317 1.83 5.60 23.66
CA ASN A 317 0.42 5.19 23.61
C ASN A 317 0.23 3.80 22.99
N CYS A 318 -0.97 3.24 23.13
CA CYS A 318 -1.30 1.88 22.68
C CYS A 318 -1.29 1.74 21.14
N ALA A 319 -1.54 2.83 20.40
CA ALA A 319 -1.50 2.83 18.95
C ALA A 319 -0.06 2.65 18.44
N ALA A 320 0.88 3.37 19.05
CA ALA A 320 2.30 3.27 18.75
C ALA A 320 2.85 1.88 19.09
N PHE A 321 2.46 1.30 20.22
CA PHE A 321 2.83 -0.08 20.58
C PHE A 321 2.35 -1.10 19.53
N MET A 322 1.06 -1.08 19.17
CA MET A 322 0.49 -2.00 18.18
C MET A 322 1.18 -1.83 16.82
N THR A 323 1.34 -0.59 16.38
CA THR A 323 1.97 -0.26 15.08
C THR A 323 3.43 -0.69 15.01
N LEU A 324 4.21 -0.47 16.08
CA LEU A 324 5.64 -0.81 16.12
C LEU A 324 5.89 -2.32 16.21
N ASN A 325 4.94 -3.08 16.74
CA ASN A 325 5.00 -4.55 16.79
C ASN A 325 4.35 -5.22 15.57
N GLY A 326 3.88 -4.44 14.59
CA GLY A 326 3.23 -4.97 13.40
C GLY A 326 1.87 -5.61 13.67
N LEU A 327 1.22 -5.22 14.76
CA LEU A 327 -0.06 -5.75 15.23
C LEU A 327 -1.19 -4.80 14.86
N ARG A 328 -2.31 -5.35 14.42
CA ARG A 328 -3.51 -4.61 14.04
C ARG A 328 -4.51 -4.63 15.16
N TRP A 329 -4.90 -3.45 15.63
CA TRP A 329 -5.79 -3.29 16.78
C TRP A 329 -7.24 -3.72 16.50
N TRP A 330 -7.58 -4.00 15.24
CA TRP A 330 -8.88 -4.51 14.80
C TRP A 330 -8.85 -6.00 14.42
N ASN A 331 -7.73 -6.70 14.64
CA ASN A 331 -7.63 -8.15 14.48
C ASN A 331 -7.54 -8.79 15.87
N ASP A 332 -8.53 -9.61 16.24
CA ASP A 332 -8.64 -10.21 17.57
C ASP A 332 -7.47 -11.16 17.91
N ASP A 333 -6.95 -11.89 16.92
CA ASP A 333 -5.81 -12.79 17.09
C ASP A 333 -4.52 -11.99 17.37
N GLU A 334 -4.31 -10.91 16.61
CA GLU A 334 -3.16 -10.02 16.79
C GLU A 334 -3.29 -9.18 18.07
N LEU A 335 -4.51 -8.91 18.53
CA LEU A 335 -4.79 -8.27 19.82
C LEU A 335 -4.49 -9.22 21.00
N ALA A 336 -4.77 -10.52 20.85
CA ALA A 336 -4.36 -11.52 21.84
C ALA A 336 -2.83 -11.63 21.92
N ASP A 337 -2.14 -11.59 20.77
CA ASP A 337 -0.68 -11.54 20.70
C ASP A 337 -0.11 -10.27 21.32
N ALA A 338 -0.75 -9.12 21.10
CA ALA A 338 -0.40 -7.85 21.75
C ALA A 338 -0.44 -7.94 23.27
N LYS A 339 -1.53 -8.49 23.82
CA LYS A 339 -1.68 -8.69 25.27
C LYS A 339 -0.63 -9.66 25.81
N ARG A 340 -0.29 -10.71 25.07
CA ARG A 340 0.76 -11.65 25.46
C ARG A 340 2.13 -10.97 25.51
N LEU A 341 2.46 -10.14 24.51
CA LEU A 341 3.71 -9.39 24.45
C LEU A 341 3.84 -8.40 25.62
N ILE A 342 2.81 -7.62 25.91
CA ILE A 342 2.81 -6.70 27.06
C ILE A 342 2.99 -7.47 28.37
N LYS A 343 2.26 -8.58 28.57
CA LYS A 343 2.37 -9.39 29.79
C LYS A 343 3.74 -10.04 29.94
N SER A 344 4.40 -10.44 28.86
CA SER A 344 5.80 -10.91 28.95
C SER A 344 6.74 -9.78 29.33
N SER A 345 6.62 -8.60 28.69
CA SER A 345 7.53 -7.50 28.96
C SER A 345 7.37 -6.90 30.35
N ILE A 346 6.14 -6.84 30.88
CA ILE A 346 5.90 -6.43 32.28
C ILE A 346 6.57 -7.40 33.27
N ARG A 347 6.60 -8.71 32.96
CA ARG A 347 7.24 -9.72 33.83
C ARG A 347 8.76 -9.69 33.76
N ASP A 348 9.32 -9.21 32.65
CA ASP A 348 10.77 -9.07 32.47
C ASP A 348 11.32 -7.77 33.09
N ASP A 349 10.45 -6.78 33.33
CA ASP A 349 10.77 -5.49 33.97
C ASP A 349 10.55 -5.47 35.50
N GLU A 350 9.91 -6.50 36.07
CA GLU A 350 9.76 -6.75 37.52
C GLU A 350 10.93 -7.60 38.06
#